data_AF-A0A9E2ZHK6-F1
#
_entry.id   AF-A0A9E2ZHK6-F1
#
_cell.length_a   1.000
_cell.length_b   1.000
_cell.length_c   1.000
_cell.angle_alpha   90.00
_cell.angle_beta   90.00
_cell.angle_gamma   90.00
#
_symmetry.space_group_name_H-M   'P 1'
#
loop_
_entity.id
_entity.type
_entity.pdbx_description
1 polymer ?
#
loop_
_entity_poly.entity_id
_entity_poly.type
_entity_poly.pdbx_seq_one_letter_code
_entity_poly.pdbx_strand_id
1 'polypeptide(L)' 'MIRGELARRAERLAADRLPFAVATVVRARRPTSVHAGDSALVLADRTIDGFVGGVCAESSVRLHGLRV' A
#
# COMPACT_ATOMS: atom_id res chain seq x y z
N MET A 1 -5.10 2.30 -8.85
CA MET A 1 -5.47 0.89 -9.08
C MET A 1 -4.18 0.09 -9.00
N ILE A 2 -4.13 -0.94 -8.15
CA ILE A 2 -2.94 -1.80 -8.02
C ILE A 2 -2.67 -2.52 -9.35
N ARG A 3 -1.39 -2.68 -9.71
CA ARG A 3 -0.98 -3.26 -11.00
C ARG A 3 0.21 -4.21 -10.82
N GLY A 4 0.45 -5.05 -11.83
CA GLY A 4 1.65 -5.89 -11.90
C GLY A 4 1.74 -6.93 -10.79
N GLU A 5 2.95 -7.12 -10.24
CA GLU A 5 3.19 -8.07 -9.14
C GLU A 5 2.34 -7.76 -7.91
N LEU A 6 2.09 -6.47 -7.63
CA LEU A 6 1.29 -6.06 -6.47
C LEU A 6 -0.17 -6.55 -6.59
N ALA A 7 -0.74 -6.51 -7.80
CA ALA A 7 -2.07 -7.05 -8.05
C ALA A 7 -2.12 -8.56 -7.84
N ARG A 8 -1.15 -9.29 -8.40
CA ARG A 8 -1.03 -10.75 -8.20
C ARG A 8 -0.81 -11.12 -6.73
N ARG A 9 -0.05 -10.30 -5.99
CA ARG A 9 0.15 -10.49 -4.54
C ARG A 9 -1.15 -10.32 -3.77
N ALA A 10 -1.95 -9.30 -4.09
CA ALA A 10 -3.26 -9.08 -3.47
C ALA A 10 -4.24 -10.22 -3.78
N GLU A 11 -4.26 -10.71 -5.03
CA GLU A 11 -5.08 -11.88 -5.42
C GLU A 11 -4.72 -13.12 -4.60
N ARG A 12 -3.41 -13.40 -4.41
CA ARG A 12 -2.96 -14.51 -3.56
C ARG A 12 -3.41 -14.34 -2.11
N LEU A 13 -3.21 -13.16 -1.52
CA LEU A 13 -3.65 -12.89 -0.15
C LEU A 13 -5.16 -13.09 0.02
N ALA A 14 -5.96 -12.62 -0.95
CA ALA A 14 -7.40 -12.79 -0.96
C ALA A 14 -7.80 -14.27 -1.08
N ALA A 15 -7.16 -15.03 -1.97
CA ALA A 15 -7.40 -16.47 -2.13
C ALA A 15 -7.08 -17.25 -0.84
N ASP A 16 -5.99 -16.88 -0.17
CA ASP A 16 -5.55 -17.47 1.09
C ASP A 16 -6.34 -16.96 2.31
N ARG A 17 -7.26 -16.00 2.11
CA ARG A 17 -8.02 -15.31 3.17
C ARG A 17 -7.12 -14.66 4.23
N LEU A 18 -5.95 -14.19 3.81
CA LEU A 18 -5.05 -13.41 4.65
C LEU A 18 -5.49 -11.95 4.63
N PRO A 19 -5.66 -11.29 5.79
CA PRO A 19 -6.09 -9.89 5.84
C PRO A 19 -4.99 -8.94 5.35
N PHE A 20 -5.38 -7.97 4.54
CA PHE A 20 -4.52 -6.91 4.04
C PHE A 20 -5.35 -5.66 3.68
N ALA A 21 -4.69 -4.52 3.56
CA ALA A 21 -5.26 -3.31 2.99
C ALA A 21 -4.49 -2.86 1.75
N VAL A 22 -5.19 -2.19 0.84
CA VAL A 22 -4.59 -1.55 -0.32
C VAL A 22 -4.45 -0.07 -0.03
N ALA A 23 -3.21 0.43 0.00
CA ALA A 23 -2.91 1.85 0.09
C ALA A 23 -2.62 2.40 -1.31
N THR A 24 -3.34 3.44 -1.73
CA THR A 24 -3.12 4.10 -3.03
C THR A 24 -2.92 5.60 -2.81
N VAL A 25 -1.84 6.14 -3.39
CA VAL A 25 -1.61 7.58 -3.45
C VAL A 25 -2.65 8.20 -4.37
N VAL A 26 -3.61 8.93 -3.80
CA VAL A 26 -4.65 9.60 -4.59
C VAL A 26 -4.21 10.95 -5.15
N ARG A 27 -3.25 11.61 -4.49
CA ARG A 27 -2.73 12.92 -4.89
C ARG A 27 -1.30 13.11 -4.40
N ALA A 28 -0.47 13.67 -5.27
CA ALA A 28 0.91 14.07 -4.97
C ALA A 28 1.14 15.53 -5.42
N ARG A 29 1.86 16.32 -4.61
CA ARG A 29 2.25 17.69 -4.95
C ARG A 29 3.76 17.80 -4.85
N ARG A 30 4.39 18.39 -5.88
CA ARG A 30 5.85 18.50 -5.98
C ARG A 30 6.41 19.40 -4.87
N PRO A 31 7.64 19.13 -4.40
CA PRO A 31 8.48 17.98 -4.77
C PRO A 31 8.15 16.73 -3.93
N THR A 32 7.95 15.59 -4.59
CA THR A 32 7.78 14.28 -3.93
C THR A 32 8.13 13.16 -4.90
N SER A 33 8.62 12.03 -4.38
CA SER A 33 9.03 10.87 -5.20
C SER A 33 7.84 10.02 -5.67
N VAL A 34 6.65 10.22 -5.08
CA VAL A 34 5.44 9.48 -5.44
C VAL A 34 4.57 10.22 -6.45
N HIS A 35 3.81 9.44 -7.20
CA HIS A 35 2.81 9.90 -8.14
C HIS A 35 1.42 9.41 -7.74
N ALA A 36 0.40 10.11 -8.22
CA ALA A 36 -0.96 9.61 -8.08
C ALA A 36 -1.07 8.24 -8.79
N GLY A 37 -1.61 7.25 -8.09
CA GLY A 37 -1.71 5.87 -8.53
C GLY A 37 -0.67 4.93 -7.94
N ASP A 38 0.45 5.44 -7.40
CA ASP A 38 1.40 4.62 -6.66
C ASP A 38 0.68 3.89 -5.54
N SER A 39 0.99 2.62 -5.35
CA SER A 39 0.23 1.76 -4.45
C SER A 39 1.14 0.80 -3.70
N ALA A 40 0.65 0.40 -2.53
CA ALA A 40 1.28 -0.60 -1.68
C ALA A 40 0.20 -1.46 -0.99
N LEU A 41 0.59 -2.65 -0.55
CA LEU A 41 -0.23 -3.52 0.30
C LEU A 41 0.28 -3.40 1.73
N VAL A 42 -0.65 -3.20 2.67
CA VAL A 42 -0.37 -3.26 4.10
C VAL A 42 -0.80 -4.63 4.60
N LEU A 43 0.16 -5.45 5.03
CA LEU A 43 -0.08 -6.80 5.53
C LEU A 43 -0.41 -6.78 7.02
N ALA A 44 -0.98 -7.87 7.54
CA ALA A 44 -1.41 -8.00 8.93
C ALA A 44 -0.31 -7.75 9.98
N ASP A 45 0.93 -8.10 9.66
CA ASP A 45 2.13 -7.84 10.48
C ASP A 45 2.63 -6.38 10.37
N ARG A 46 1.89 -5.54 9.66
CA ARG A 46 2.19 -4.14 9.35
C ARG A 46 3.43 -3.99 8.46
N THR A 47 3.85 -5.02 7.73
CA THR A 47 4.80 -4.83 6.63
C THR A 47 4.09 -4.23 5.42
N ILE A 48 4.86 -3.59 4.56
CA ILE A 48 4.35 -2.93 3.36
C ILE A 48 5.05 -3.52 2.13
N ASP A 49 4.26 -4.12 1.23
CA ASP A 49 4.72 -4.52 -0.10
C ASP A 49 4.45 -3.37 -1.08
N GLY A 50 5.45 -2.91 -1.83
CA GLY A 50 5.31 -1.82 -2.78
C GLY A 50 5.74 -0.46 -2.22
N PHE A 51 5.23 0.64 -2.78
CA PHE A 51 5.67 1.98 -2.42
C PHE A 51 4.50 2.97 -2.40
N VAL A 52 4.35 3.69 -1.28
CA VAL A 52 3.34 4.73 -1.06
C VAL A 52 3.97 6.07 -0.66
N GLY A 53 5.30 6.10 -0.54
CA GLY A 53 6.09 7.28 -0.16
C GLY A 53 7.26 6.91 0.74
N GLY A 54 8.11 7.89 1.05
CA GLY A 54 9.21 7.69 2.00
C GLY A 54 8.73 7.47 3.44
N VAL A 55 9.67 7.39 4.38
CA VAL A 55 9.46 7.00 5.78
C VAL A 55 8.26 7.71 6.44
N CYS A 56 8.06 9.01 6.19
CA CYS A 56 6.94 9.76 6.76
C CYS A 56 5.57 9.22 6.33
N ALA A 57 5.40 8.95 5.03
CA ALA A 57 4.16 8.42 4.48
C ALA A 57 3.99 6.95 4.83
N GLU A 58 5.05 6.15 4.67
CA GLU A 58 5.06 4.73 4.99
C GLU A 58 4.69 4.48 6.46
N SER A 59 5.28 5.24 7.39
CA SER A 59 4.99 5.11 8.83
C SER A 59 3.52 5.42 9.15
N SER A 60 2.96 6.46 8.53
CA SER A 60 1.55 6.82 8.72
C SER A 60 0.61 5.74 8.17
N VAL A 61 0.89 5.26 6.95
CA VAL A 61 0.11 4.18 6.31
C VAL A 61 0.19 2.89 7.13
N ARG A 62 1.37 2.55 7.66
CA ARG A 62 1.58 1.38 8.52
C ARG A 62 0.75 1.44 9.80
N LEU A 63 0.64 2.61 10.43
CA LEU A 63 -0.07 2.80 11.70
C LEU A 63 -1.59 2.83 11.54
N HIS A 64 -2.08 3.31 10.40
CA HIS A 64 -3.50 3.59 10.18
C HIS A 64 -4.18 2.69 9.16
N GLY A 65 -3.43 2.06 8.25
CA GLY A 65 -3.97 1.32 7.11
C GLY A 65 -4.79 0.07 7.44
N LEU A 66 -4.71 -0.43 8.67
CA LEU A 66 -5.48 -1.58 9.16
C LEU A 66 -6.50 -1.22 10.24
N ARG A 67 -6.71 0.07 10.54
CA ARG A 67 -7.74 0.48 11.50
C ARG A 67 -9.12 0.46 10.81
N VAL A 68 -10.11 -0.12 11.48
CA VAL A 68 -11.53 -0.18 11.09
C VAL A 68 -12.39 0.49 12.12
#